data_AF-A0A0K0PXZ0-F1
#
_entry.id   AF-A0A0K0PXZ0-F1
#
_cell.length_a   1.000
_cell.length_b   1.000
_cell.length_c   1.000
_cell.angle_alpha   90.00
_cell.angle_beta   90.00
_cell.angle_gamma   90.00
#
_symmetry.space_group_name_H-M   'P 1'
#
loop_
_entity.id
_entity.type
_entity.pdbx_description
1 polymer ?
#
loop_
_entity_poly.entity_id
_entity_poly.type
_entity_poly.pdbx_seq_one_letter_code
_entity_poly.pdbx_strand_id
1 'polypeptide(L)'
;DQQVKIRGHRIELEEIEKQLQEYPGVKDAVVVVDRRESGDASINAYLVNRTQLSAGDVKAHLKKQLPAYMVPQTFTFLDELPLTTNGKVNKRLLPKPEQDQISQEWIGPRNETEETIAQIWSEILGRKQVSIHDDFFDFGGHS
;
A
#
# COMPACT_ATOMS: atom_id res chain seq x y z
N ASP A 1 10.36 11.76 13.12
CA ASP A 1 9.14 11.23 13.73
C ASP A 1 7.86 11.66 13.06
N GLN A 2 7.52 10.96 12.00
CA GLN A 2 6.20 11.00 11.37
C GLN A 2 5.39 9.79 11.82
N GLN A 3 4.96 9.85 13.06
CA GLN A 3 4.25 8.77 13.68
C GLN A 3 2.75 8.89 13.52
N VAL A 4 2.11 7.77 13.18
CA VAL A 4 0.68 7.72 12.89
C VAL A 4 0.02 6.59 13.67
N LYS A 5 -1.26 6.79 14.00
CA LYS A 5 -2.13 5.70 14.48
C LYS A 5 -3.05 5.25 13.35
N ILE A 6 -2.96 3.97 13.00
CA ILE A 6 -3.78 3.31 11.99
C ILE A 6 -4.29 2.01 12.60
N ARG A 7 -5.62 1.83 12.64
CA ARG A 7 -6.27 0.59 13.11
C ARG A 7 -5.73 0.08 14.46
N GLY A 8 -5.52 0.99 15.41
CA GLY A 8 -4.99 0.66 16.75
C GLY A 8 -3.46 0.47 16.84
N HIS A 9 -2.76 0.42 15.69
CA HIS A 9 -1.31 0.31 15.64
C HIS A 9 -0.64 1.68 15.58
N ARG A 10 0.44 1.83 16.33
CA ARG A 10 1.36 2.97 16.27
C ARG A 10 2.44 2.61 15.25
N ILE A 11 2.47 3.35 14.14
CA ILE A 11 3.32 3.06 12.99
C ILE A 11 4.32 4.20 12.81
N GLU A 12 5.59 3.84 12.62
CA GLU A 12 6.66 4.76 12.25
C GLU A 12 6.86 4.71 10.73
N LEU A 13 6.49 5.79 10.03
CA LEU A 13 6.60 5.81 8.57
C LEU A 13 8.05 5.74 8.10
N GLU A 14 8.98 6.29 8.89
CA GLU A 14 10.42 6.28 8.60
C GLU A 14 11.00 4.86 8.60
N GLU A 15 10.41 3.93 9.36
CA GLU A 15 10.81 2.51 9.34
C GLU A 15 10.47 1.87 7.98
N ILE A 16 9.28 2.16 7.47
CA ILE A 16 8.83 1.68 6.16
C ILE A 16 9.70 2.30 5.05
N GLU A 17 9.96 3.61 5.13
CA GLU A 17 10.84 4.32 4.19
C GLU A 17 12.25 3.72 4.18
N LYS A 18 12.81 3.39 5.34
CA LYS A 18 14.12 2.75 5.44
C LYS A 18 14.14 1.37 4.77
N GLN A 19 13.14 0.53 5.05
CA GLN A 19 13.03 -0.79 4.40
C GLN A 19 12.88 -0.69 2.88
N LEU A 20 12.15 0.32 2.40
CA LEU A 20 12.06 0.61 0.97
C LEU A 20 13.42 1.01 0.37
N GLN A 21 14.21 1.83 1.06
CA GLN A 21 15.54 2.24 0.60
C GLN A 21 16.56 1.11 0.60
N GLU A 22 16.36 0.06 1.41
CA GLU A 22 17.20 -1.14 1.41
C GLU A 22 16.92 -2.05 0.20
N TYR A 23 15.79 -1.87 -0.50
CA TYR A 23 15.47 -2.65 -1.70
C TYR A 23 16.33 -2.24 -2.91
N PRO A 24 17.05 -3.17 -3.55
CA PRO A 24 17.89 -2.87 -4.70
C PRO A 24 17.12 -2.16 -5.82
N GLY A 25 17.65 -1.02 -6.26
CA GLY A 25 17.07 -0.21 -7.33
C GLY A 25 16.11 0.88 -6.88
N VAL A 26 15.74 0.96 -5.59
CA VAL A 26 15.10 2.17 -5.04
C VAL A 26 16.17 3.27 -4.88
N LYS A 27 15.87 4.47 -5.40
CA LYS A 27 16.71 5.66 -5.25
C LYS A 27 16.29 6.46 -4.04
N ASP A 28 15.00 6.81 -3.99
CA ASP A 28 14.37 7.59 -2.93
C ASP A 28 12.97 7.01 -2.66
N ALA A 29 12.51 7.14 -1.43
CA ALA A 29 11.19 6.68 -1.01
C ALA A 29 10.59 7.65 -0.01
N VAL A 30 9.28 7.89 -0.12
CA VAL A 30 8.49 8.59 0.90
C VAL A 30 7.20 7.83 1.13
N VAL A 31 6.80 7.73 2.39
CA VAL A 31 5.55 7.08 2.80
C VAL A 31 4.63 8.15 3.38
N VAL A 32 3.37 8.08 2.98
CA VAL A 32 2.32 8.97 3.47
C VAL A 32 1.11 8.17 3.92
N VAL A 33 0.26 8.83 4.70
CA VAL A 33 -1.00 8.27 5.14
C VAL A 33 -2.12 9.14 4.65
N ASP A 34 -2.99 8.57 3.84
CA ASP A 34 -4.20 9.25 3.38
C ASP A 34 -5.38 8.77 4.22
N ARG A 35 -6.07 9.72 4.85
CA ARG A 35 -7.32 9.45 5.58
C ARG A 35 -8.49 9.69 4.63
N ARG A 36 -9.31 8.68 4.44
CA ARG A 36 -10.58 8.78 3.72
C ARG A 36 -11.63 9.43 4.62
N GLU A 37 -12.65 10.01 3.99
CA GLU A 37 -13.80 10.59 4.71
C GLU A 37 -14.55 9.56 5.56
N SER A 38 -14.49 8.28 5.19
CA SER A 38 -15.02 7.16 5.99
C SER A 38 -14.31 6.95 7.33
N GLY A 39 -13.20 7.65 7.59
CA GLY A 39 -12.37 7.47 8.78
C GLY A 39 -11.24 6.45 8.63
N ASP A 40 -11.25 5.68 7.54
CA ASP A 40 -10.17 4.76 7.20
C ASP A 40 -8.89 5.49 6.81
N ALA A 41 -7.75 4.89 7.13
CA ALA A 41 -6.43 5.39 6.76
C ALA A 41 -5.70 4.34 5.91
N SER A 42 -5.13 4.78 4.79
CA SER A 42 -4.27 3.95 3.94
C SER A 42 -2.83 4.43 4.00
N ILE A 43 -1.88 3.48 3.95
CA ILE A 43 -0.44 3.76 3.84
C ILE A 43 -0.08 3.69 2.35
N ASN A 44 0.50 4.75 1.81
CA ASN A 44 0.84 4.84 0.39
C ASN A 44 2.35 5.15 0.26
N ALA A 45 3.05 4.40 -0.60
CA ALA A 45 4.46 4.59 -0.87
C ALA A 45 4.69 5.24 -2.23
N TYR A 46 5.58 6.22 -2.27
CA TYR A 46 6.05 6.85 -3.51
C TYR A 46 7.54 6.58 -3.64
N LEU A 47 7.94 6.08 -4.81
CA LEU A 47 9.26 5.57 -5.06
C LEU A 47 9.86 6.27 -6.27
N VAL A 48 11.12 6.71 -6.14
CA VAL A 48 11.95 7.01 -7.29
C VAL A 48 12.88 5.83 -7.49
N ASN A 49 12.91 5.28 -8.70
CA ASN A 49 13.67 4.08 -9.01
C ASN A 49 14.91 4.40 -9.85
N ARG A 50 16.00 3.68 -9.60
CA ARG A 50 17.23 3.71 -10.42
C ARG A 50 17.12 2.82 -11.66
N THR A 51 16.25 1.80 -11.58
CA THR A 51 15.99 0.78 -12.60
C THR A 51 14.50 0.46 -12.59
N GLN A 52 13.96 -0.11 -13.66
CA GLN A 52 12.56 -0.56 -13.66
C GLN A 52 12.31 -1.53 -12.49
N LEU A 53 11.33 -1.24 -11.63
CA LEU A 53 10.93 -2.08 -10.50
C LEU A 53 9.49 -2.56 -10.69
N SER A 54 9.18 -3.73 -10.13
CA SER A 54 7.81 -4.22 -9.99
C SER A 54 7.28 -3.84 -8.60
N ALA A 55 6.10 -3.23 -8.54
CA ALA A 55 5.41 -2.97 -7.28
C ALA A 55 5.19 -4.27 -6.46
N GLY A 56 4.90 -5.38 -7.15
CA GLY A 56 4.70 -6.69 -6.51
C GLY A 56 5.95 -7.19 -5.81
N ASP A 57 7.12 -7.03 -6.43
CA ASP A 57 8.40 -7.47 -5.84
C ASP A 57 8.78 -6.64 -4.62
N VAL A 58 8.58 -5.31 -4.70
CA VAL A 58 8.80 -4.40 -3.56
C VAL A 58 7.85 -4.75 -2.41
N LYS A 59 6.55 -4.96 -2.69
CA LYS A 59 5.56 -5.38 -1.69
C LYS A 59 5.95 -6.72 -1.06
N ALA A 60 6.38 -7.70 -1.85
CA ALA A 60 6.81 -9.00 -1.37
C ALA A 60 8.07 -8.92 -0.50
N HIS A 61 9.01 -8.02 -0.81
CA HIS A 61 10.16 -7.74 0.03
C HIS A 61 9.73 -7.17 1.39
N LEU A 62 8.89 -6.13 1.40
CA LEU A 62 8.40 -5.53 2.64
C LEU A 62 7.64 -6.53 3.51
N LYS A 63 6.81 -7.41 2.94
CA LYS A 63 6.08 -8.45 3.68
C LYS A 63 6.99 -9.42 4.45
N LYS A 64 8.27 -9.56 4.06
CA LYS A 64 9.25 -10.39 4.77
C LYS A 64 9.90 -9.68 5.96
N GLN A 65 9.92 -8.35 5.93
CA GLN A 65 10.64 -7.52 6.91
C GLN A 65 9.70 -6.85 7.91
N LEU A 66 8.48 -6.54 7.48
CA LEU A 66 7.51 -5.74 8.21
C LEU A 66 6.23 -6.54 8.52
N PRO A 67 5.58 -6.25 9.66
CA PRO A 67 4.22 -6.70 9.92
C PRO A 67 3.25 -6.25 8.80
N ALA A 68 2.24 -7.07 8.51
CA ALA A 68 1.31 -6.83 7.40
C ALA A 68 0.64 -5.44 7.45
N TYR A 69 0.30 -4.94 8.65
CA TYR A 69 -0.34 -3.64 8.83
C TYR A 69 0.56 -2.43 8.55
N MET A 70 1.87 -2.62 8.37
CA MET A 70 2.82 -1.57 7.98
C MET A 70 3.12 -1.58 6.47
N VAL A 71 2.69 -2.62 5.76
CA VAL A 71 2.95 -2.74 4.31
C VAL A 71 2.07 -1.73 3.57
N PRO A 72 2.65 -0.86 2.72
CA PRO A 72 1.87 0.07 1.91
C PRO A 72 0.85 -0.63 1.01
N GLN A 73 -0.31 0.00 0.85
CA GLN A 73 -1.38 -0.48 -0.02
C GLN A 73 -1.06 -0.18 -1.49
N THR A 74 -0.40 0.95 -1.76
CA THR A 74 -0.05 1.42 -3.11
C THR A 74 1.42 1.77 -3.22
N PHE A 75 1.95 1.64 -4.44
CA PHE A 75 3.36 1.86 -4.78
C PHE A 75 3.43 2.67 -6.08
N THR A 76 3.47 4.00 -5.93
CA THR A 76 3.52 4.91 -7.08
C THR A 76 4.96 5.24 -7.43
N PHE A 77 5.36 4.95 -8.66
CA PHE A 77 6.69 5.30 -9.16
C PHE A 77 6.68 6.71 -9.77
N LEU A 78 7.69 7.51 -9.41
CA LEU A 78 7.87 8.89 -9.86
C LEU A 78 9.29 9.06 -10.44
N ASP A 79 9.44 9.97 -11.39
CA ASP A 79 10.76 10.37 -11.88
C ASP A 79 11.57 11.10 -10.78
N GLU A 80 10.89 11.91 -9.97
CA GLU A 80 11.45 12.61 -8.83
C GLU A 80 10.41 12.91 -7.75
N LEU A 81 10.86 13.08 -6.49
CA LEU A 81 9.99 13.54 -5.41
C LEU A 81 9.80 15.05 -5.49
N PRO A 82 8.55 15.57 -5.41
CA PRO A 82 8.34 17.01 -5.38
C PRO A 82 8.95 17.57 -4.09
N LEU A 83 9.73 18.64 -4.20
CA LEU A 83 10.39 19.28 -3.05
C LEU A 83 9.76 20.65 -2.75
N THR A 84 9.84 21.05 -1.49
CA THR A 84 9.60 22.42 -1.03
C THR A 84 10.83 23.29 -1.33
N THR A 85 10.70 24.61 -1.19
CA THR A 85 11.83 25.56 -1.32
C THR A 85 12.98 25.25 -0.37
N ASN A 86 12.73 24.54 0.74
CA ASN A 86 13.74 24.13 1.72
C ASN A 86 14.30 22.72 1.47
N GLY A 87 14.01 22.11 0.32
CA GLY A 87 14.53 20.80 -0.06
C GLY A 87 13.85 19.59 0.61
N LYS A 88 12.82 19.80 1.43
CA LYS A 88 12.01 18.70 2.01
C LYS A 88 10.93 18.25 1.02
N VAL A 89 10.56 16.98 1.06
CA VAL A 89 9.46 16.45 0.23
C VAL A 89 8.15 17.20 0.49
N ASN A 90 7.54 17.73 -0.57
CA ASN A 90 6.25 18.38 -0.55
C ASN A 90 5.13 17.35 -0.75
N LYS A 91 4.70 16.73 0.36
CA LYS A 91 3.67 15.68 0.36
C LYS A 91 2.32 16.11 -0.25
N ARG A 92 2.01 17.41 -0.28
CA ARG A 92 0.76 17.94 -0.87
C ARG A 92 0.74 17.90 -2.40
N LEU A 93 1.90 17.80 -3.03
CA LEU A 93 2.06 17.72 -4.48
C LEU A 93 2.23 16.28 -4.98
N LEU A 94 2.22 15.30 -4.08
CA LEU A 94 2.24 13.90 -4.49
C LEU A 94 0.93 13.58 -5.22
N PRO A 95 1.00 12.85 -6.36
CA PRO A 95 -0.20 12.46 -7.09
C PRO A 95 -1.06 11.56 -6.20
N LYS A 96 -2.38 11.63 -6.34
CA LYS A 96 -3.25 10.71 -5.61
C LYS A 96 -2.95 9.27 -6.06
N PRO A 97 -2.83 8.31 -5.13
CA PRO A 97 -2.59 6.92 -5.50
C PRO A 97 -3.78 6.41 -6.30
N GLU A 98 -3.52 5.82 -7.47
CA GLU A 98 -4.56 5.24 -8.30
C GLU A 98 -5.15 4.01 -7.60
N GLN A 99 -6.47 3.99 -7.42
CA GLN A 99 -7.16 2.84 -6.81
C GLN A 99 -6.99 1.56 -7.64
N ASP A 100 -6.70 1.67 -8.93
CA ASP A 100 -6.51 0.53 -9.82
C ASP A 100 -5.19 -0.23 -9.54
N GLN A 101 -4.20 0.37 -8.87
CA GLN A 101 -3.01 -0.36 -8.41
C GLN A 101 -3.31 -1.43 -7.35
N ILE A 102 -4.50 -1.36 -6.74
CA ILE A 102 -4.96 -2.35 -5.77
C ILE A 102 -5.41 -3.65 -6.49
N SER A 103 -5.65 -3.61 -7.81
CA SER A 103 -5.99 -4.81 -8.57
C SER A 103 -4.74 -5.65 -8.86
N GLN A 104 -4.54 -6.69 -8.03
CA GLN A 104 -3.78 -7.85 -8.46
C GLN A 104 -4.55 -8.54 -9.61
N GLU A 105 -3.86 -9.28 -10.46
CA GLU A 105 -4.51 -10.15 -11.45
C GLU A 105 -5.53 -11.05 -10.73
N TRP A 106 -6.78 -11.10 -11.21
CA TRP A 106 -7.83 -11.84 -10.53
C TRP A 106 -7.52 -13.34 -10.57
N ILE A 107 -7.22 -13.89 -9.40
CA ILE A 107 -7.15 -15.34 -9.18
C ILE A 107 -8.40 -15.75 -8.43
N GLY A 108 -9.25 -16.53 -9.09
CA GLY A 108 -10.48 -17.08 -8.51
C GLY A 108 -10.21 -18.12 -7.41
N PRO A 109 -11.24 -18.47 -6.62
CA PRO A 109 -11.15 -19.52 -5.62
C PRO A 109 -10.83 -20.87 -6.27
N ARG A 110 -9.98 -21.66 -5.61
CA ARG A 110 -9.47 -22.95 -6.11
C ARG A 110 -10.18 -24.15 -5.48
N ASN A 111 -10.97 -23.92 -4.43
CA ASN A 111 -11.72 -24.94 -3.69
C ASN A 111 -12.98 -24.34 -3.04
N GLU A 112 -13.87 -25.20 -2.56
CA GLU A 112 -15.16 -24.82 -1.95
C GLU A 112 -15.00 -23.89 -0.72
N THR A 113 -13.91 -24.03 0.03
CA THR A 113 -13.62 -23.17 1.19
C THR A 113 -13.28 -21.75 0.74
N GLU A 114 -12.38 -21.60 -0.24
CA GLU A 114 -12.03 -20.30 -0.83
C GLU A 114 -13.25 -19.65 -1.51
N GLU A 115 -14.12 -20.44 -2.13
CA GLU A 115 -15.35 -19.95 -2.76
C GLU A 115 -16.33 -19.38 -1.74
N THR A 116 -16.53 -20.07 -0.63
CA THR A 116 -17.37 -19.59 0.48
C THR A 116 -16.82 -18.28 1.08
N ILE A 117 -15.50 -18.18 1.27
CA ILE A 117 -14.86 -16.97 1.81
C ILE A 117 -14.99 -15.80 0.83
N ALA A 118 -14.72 -16.04 -0.47
CA ALA A 118 -14.82 -15.02 -1.50
C ALA A 118 -16.25 -14.48 -1.64
N GLN A 119 -17.27 -15.34 -1.50
CA GLN A 119 -18.68 -14.95 -1.51
C GLN A 119 -19.00 -14.00 -0.34
N ILE A 120 -18.58 -14.35 0.88
CA ILE A 120 -18.80 -13.53 2.08
C ILE A 120 -18.11 -12.16 1.91
N TRP A 121 -16.88 -12.14 1.42
CA TRP A 121 -16.15 -10.88 1.20
C TRP A 121 -16.78 -10.03 0.09
N SER A 122 -17.26 -10.65 -0.99
CA SER A 122 -18.01 -9.98 -2.06
C SER A 122 -19.23 -9.25 -1.52
N GLU A 123 -19.99 -9.88 -0.61
CA GLU A 123 -21.17 -9.29 0.03
C GLU A 123 -20.80 -8.13 0.97
N ILE A 124 -19.76 -8.29 1.80
CA ILE A 124 -19.33 -7.27 2.76
C ILE A 124 -18.72 -6.05 2.06
N LEU A 125 -17.88 -6.28 1.05
CA LEU A 125 -17.14 -5.24 0.33
C LEU A 125 -17.94 -4.64 -0.84
N GLY A 126 -19.09 -5.22 -1.20
CA GLY A 126 -19.92 -4.77 -2.31
C GLY A 126 -19.27 -4.92 -3.69
N ARG A 127 -18.38 -5.91 -3.88
CA ARG A 127 -17.63 -6.13 -5.14
C ARG A 127 -17.99 -7.46 -5.77
N LYS A 128 -18.15 -7.48 -7.10
CA LYS A 128 -18.50 -8.71 -7.86
C LYS A 128 -17.39 -9.76 -7.93
N GLN A 129 -16.12 -9.37 -7.79
CA GLN A 129 -14.97 -10.27 -7.91
C GLN A 129 -13.96 -9.95 -6.81
N VAL A 130 -13.72 -10.93 -5.94
CA VAL A 130 -12.66 -10.94 -4.92
C VAL A 130 -11.66 -12.01 -5.33
N SER A 131 -10.39 -11.65 -5.45
CA SER A 131 -9.31 -12.62 -5.67
C SER A 131 -8.85 -13.24 -4.35
N ILE A 132 -8.34 -14.47 -4.39
CA ILE A 132 -7.75 -15.12 -3.19
C ILE A 132 -6.51 -14.40 -2.64
N HIS A 133 -5.92 -13.47 -3.40
CA HIS A 133 -4.80 -12.63 -2.96
C HIS A 133 -5.22 -11.20 -2.61
N ASP A 134 -6.50 -10.88 -2.75
CA ASP A 134 -7.05 -9.62 -2.30
C ASP A 134 -6.91 -9.53 -0.78
N ASP A 135 -6.46 -8.38 -0.31
CA ASP A 135 -6.46 -8.08 1.12
C ASP A 135 -7.78 -7.39 1.46
N PHE A 136 -8.53 -7.94 2.43
CA PHE A 136 -9.82 -7.40 2.90
C PHE A 136 -9.73 -5.89 3.20
N PHE A 137 -8.60 -5.48 3.76
CA PHE A 137 -8.37 -4.13 4.23
C PHE A 137 -8.00 -3.15 3.13
N ASP A 138 -7.58 -3.65 1.97
CA ASP A 138 -7.33 -2.83 0.79
C ASP A 138 -8.65 -2.30 0.19
N PHE A 139 -9.78 -2.95 0.50
CA PHE A 139 -11.10 -2.64 -0.03
C PHE A 139 -12.07 -2.01 0.98
N GLY A 140 -11.57 -1.52 2.12
CA GLY A 140 -12.40 -0.84 3.13
C GLY A 140 -13.08 -1.78 4.12
N GLY A 141 -12.64 -3.05 4.16
CA GLY A 141 -12.98 -3.94 5.26
C GLY A 141 -12.43 -3.41 6.58
N HIS A 142 -13.24 -3.44 7.64
CA HIS A 142 -12.84 -3.08 8.99
C HIS A 142 -13.19 -4.23 9.96
N SER A 143 -12.51 -4.29 11.11
CA SER A 143 -12.79 -5.25 12.19
C SER A 143 -14.07 -4.90 12.94
#